data_AF-A0A7Y8I0Q1-F1
#
_entry.id   AF-A0A7Y8I0Q1-F1
#
_cell.length_a   1.000
_cell.length_b   1.000
_cell.length_c   1.000
_cell.angle_alpha   90.00
_cell.angle_beta   90.00
_cell.angle_gamma   90.00
#
_symmetry.space_group_name_H-M   'P 1'
#
loop_
_entity.id
_entity.type
_entity.pdbx_description
1 polymer ?
#
loop_
_entity_poly.entity_id
_entity_poly.type
_entity_poly.pdbx_seq_one_letter_code
_entity_poly.pdbx_strand_id
1 'polypeptide(L)'
;MRILLLASLLHPALAAQTFKVTSGATDYQVFQRGPANTATISFEGTASPGARTVEARLVANGMAVAGFDWKQIASVSGSAWKGALQNVPAGGPYRIELRAGAAEASISNILVGDLWVLAGQSNMEGVGNLEGLPVPSAMVNSFDQTDTWVVASDPLHRLPDAADRVHWRRPSPQAEPVKLEGQALRDFIANRRKGAGVGLPFALEMVRRTGVPIGLLPCAHGGTSMDQWSPALKDKGGDSLYGAMLRRVKLAGGNVKGVLWYQGESDAGEKPAPLFKEKFRNFVNEMRRDFGLPSLPVYYVQIGRHVSPAPYAGWNLVQEAQRQLEDEIPGVAMTTCVDCELDDQIHVGTDDFVRLGKRLANLAGGFARRGPRPVSAKLKGNIVSVEFSGVNGHLAHNGRLNGFVIVDAAGAPQPLIFRQRISSSNSNVVELLIQGKLPEGAKLHYGLGRDPYVNLRDSLDMPAPVFGPLAIEIAQ
;
A
#
# COMPACT_ATOMS: atom_id res chain seq x y z
N MET A 1 53.59 -50.33 -54.09
CA MET A 1 52.41 -50.10 -53.21
C MET A 1 52.82 -49.08 -52.15
N ARG A 2 52.46 -47.79 -52.33
CA ARG A 2 52.72 -46.72 -51.36
C ARG A 2 51.46 -46.57 -50.50
N ILE A 3 51.57 -46.81 -49.20
CA ILE A 3 50.49 -46.61 -48.22
C ILE A 3 50.64 -45.19 -47.66
N LEU A 4 49.66 -44.33 -47.96
CA LEU A 4 49.49 -43.03 -47.33
C LEU A 4 48.79 -43.23 -45.96
N LEU A 5 49.46 -42.84 -44.87
CA LEU A 5 48.82 -42.62 -43.58
C LEU A 5 48.20 -41.21 -43.57
N LEU A 6 46.87 -41.12 -43.51
CA LEU A 6 46.17 -39.91 -43.11
C LEU A 6 46.17 -39.83 -41.57
N ALA A 7 46.81 -38.80 -41.02
CA ALA A 7 46.67 -38.43 -39.61
C ALA A 7 45.38 -37.61 -39.42
N SER A 8 44.41 -38.18 -38.71
CA SER A 8 43.21 -37.45 -38.27
C SER A 8 43.54 -36.57 -37.07
N LEU A 9 43.57 -35.25 -37.29
CA LEU A 9 43.60 -34.25 -36.23
C LEU A 9 42.24 -34.20 -35.54
N LEU A 10 42.07 -34.97 -34.47
CA LEU A 10 40.99 -34.80 -33.49
C LEU A 10 41.15 -33.43 -32.84
N HIS A 11 40.34 -32.46 -33.27
CA HIS A 11 40.17 -31.22 -32.51
C HIS A 11 39.48 -31.58 -31.19
N PRO A 12 40.04 -31.20 -30.03
CA PRO A 12 39.30 -31.33 -28.78
C PRO A 12 38.05 -30.47 -28.90
N ALA A 13 36.88 -31.08 -28.73
CA ALA A 13 35.63 -30.34 -28.60
C ALA A 13 35.81 -29.35 -27.43
N LEU A 14 35.72 -28.05 -27.71
CA LEU A 14 35.64 -27.05 -26.64
C LEU A 14 34.47 -27.46 -25.75
N ALA A 15 34.76 -27.83 -24.51
CA ALA A 15 33.72 -28.03 -23.52
C ALA A 15 32.88 -26.75 -23.46
N ALA A 16 31.56 -26.87 -23.62
CA ALA A 16 30.66 -25.73 -23.59
C ALA A 16 30.87 -24.94 -22.29
N GLN A 17 31.20 -23.65 -22.40
CA GLN A 17 31.32 -22.80 -21.22
C GLN A 17 29.94 -22.67 -20.58
N THR A 18 29.78 -23.26 -19.39
CA THR A 18 28.62 -23.07 -18.53
C THR A 18 28.78 -21.79 -17.71
N PHE A 19 27.73 -20.98 -17.69
CA PHE A 19 27.56 -19.81 -16.83
C PHE A 19 26.10 -19.78 -16.38
N LYS A 20 25.88 -19.71 -15.07
CA LYS A 20 24.53 -19.74 -14.49
C LYS A 20 24.45 -18.78 -13.31
N VAL A 21 23.43 -17.93 -13.32
CA VAL A 21 23.00 -17.19 -12.13
C VAL A 21 22.11 -18.12 -11.31
N THR A 22 22.47 -18.37 -10.05
CA THR A 22 21.74 -19.27 -9.14
C THR A 22 20.93 -18.54 -8.09
N SER A 23 21.28 -17.28 -7.78
CA SER A 23 20.56 -16.40 -6.86
C SER A 23 20.84 -14.94 -7.22
N GLY A 24 19.93 -14.03 -6.88
CA GLY A 24 20.05 -12.60 -7.16
C GLY A 24 18.79 -12.03 -7.81
N ALA A 25 18.98 -11.03 -8.68
CA ALA A 25 17.86 -10.39 -9.36
C ALA A 25 17.07 -11.35 -10.26
N THR A 26 15.76 -11.13 -10.35
CA THR A 26 14.87 -11.83 -11.27
C THR A 26 14.15 -10.85 -12.19
N ASP A 27 13.59 -11.35 -13.29
CA ASP A 27 12.84 -10.51 -14.23
C ASP A 27 11.73 -9.74 -13.50
N TYR A 28 11.48 -8.50 -13.95
CA TYR A 28 10.48 -7.58 -13.37
C TYR A 28 10.74 -7.13 -11.93
N GLN A 29 11.85 -7.52 -11.30
CA GLN A 29 12.12 -7.12 -9.93
C GLN A 29 12.31 -5.60 -9.78
N VAL A 30 11.73 -5.05 -8.72
CA VAL A 30 11.97 -3.67 -8.29
C VAL A 30 12.91 -3.68 -7.08
N PHE A 31 14.00 -2.93 -7.18
CA PHE A 31 14.94 -2.71 -6.09
C PHE A 31 14.64 -1.40 -5.40
N GLN A 32 14.50 -1.42 -4.06
CA GLN A 32 14.34 -0.21 -3.26
C GLN A 32 15.60 0.67 -3.39
N ARG A 33 15.43 1.87 -3.96
CA ARG A 33 16.49 2.87 -4.02
C ARG A 33 16.85 3.38 -2.62
N GLY A 34 18.12 3.67 -2.41
CA GLY A 34 18.64 4.35 -1.23
C GLY A 34 18.58 5.88 -1.34
N PRO A 35 19.10 6.61 -0.33
CA PRO A 35 19.10 8.07 -0.29
C PRO A 35 19.82 8.75 -1.47
N ALA A 36 20.80 8.08 -2.08
CA ALA A 36 21.52 8.57 -3.26
C ALA A 36 20.74 8.36 -4.59
N ASN A 37 19.48 7.95 -4.53
CA ASN A 37 18.65 7.62 -5.70
C ASN A 37 19.23 6.47 -6.55
N THR A 38 19.90 5.51 -5.90
CA THR A 38 20.51 4.33 -6.53
C THR A 38 20.23 3.06 -5.72
N ALA A 39 20.46 1.89 -6.31
CA ALA A 39 20.45 0.61 -5.61
C ALA A 39 21.70 -0.23 -5.95
N THR A 40 22.00 -1.19 -5.07
CA THR A 40 22.98 -2.25 -5.32
C THR A 40 22.24 -3.52 -5.67
N ILE A 41 22.61 -4.13 -6.79
CA ILE A 41 21.99 -5.36 -7.31
C ILE A 41 23.00 -6.49 -7.24
N SER A 42 22.72 -7.48 -6.39
CA SER A 42 23.62 -8.58 -6.09
C SER A 42 23.24 -9.85 -6.86
N PHE A 43 24.27 -10.64 -7.18
CA PHE A 43 24.15 -11.88 -7.93
C PHE A 43 25.11 -12.93 -7.36
N GLU A 44 24.67 -14.18 -7.42
CA GLU A 44 25.48 -15.35 -7.12
C GLU A 44 25.24 -16.40 -8.20
N GLY A 45 26.26 -17.18 -8.49
CA GLY A 45 26.17 -18.16 -9.56
C GLY A 45 27.35 -19.10 -9.65
N THR A 46 27.33 -19.86 -10.73
CA THR A 46 28.43 -20.71 -11.14
C THR A 46 28.93 -20.35 -12.53
N ALA A 47 30.22 -20.60 -12.76
CA ALA A 47 30.90 -20.42 -14.04
C ALA A 47 31.85 -21.60 -14.29
N SER A 48 32.23 -21.78 -15.55
CA SER A 48 33.11 -22.89 -15.96
C SER A 48 34.47 -22.86 -15.25
N PRO A 49 35.07 -24.03 -14.97
CA PRO A 49 36.45 -24.13 -14.51
C PRO A 49 37.39 -23.49 -15.54
N GLY A 50 37.87 -22.26 -15.27
CA GLY A 50 38.69 -21.47 -16.19
C GLY A 50 38.19 -20.05 -16.42
N ALA A 51 36.91 -19.76 -16.14
CA ALA A 51 36.45 -18.38 -16.01
C ALA A 51 37.17 -17.73 -14.82
N ARG A 52 37.75 -16.54 -15.04
CA ARG A 52 38.47 -15.79 -13.97
C ARG A 52 37.60 -14.72 -13.35
N THR A 53 36.78 -14.08 -14.17
CA THR A 53 35.99 -12.91 -13.80
C THR A 53 34.57 -13.04 -14.32
N VAL A 54 33.65 -12.39 -13.62
CA VAL A 54 32.28 -12.14 -14.10
C VAL A 54 32.14 -10.66 -14.32
N GLU A 55 31.67 -10.29 -15.50
CA GLU A 55 31.37 -8.92 -15.86
C GLU A 55 29.86 -8.72 -15.97
N ALA A 56 29.39 -7.51 -15.71
CA ALA A 56 28.02 -7.13 -15.97
C ALA A 56 27.95 -5.75 -16.61
N ARG A 57 26.88 -5.51 -17.36
CA ARG A 57 26.50 -4.20 -17.87
C ARG A 57 25.01 -3.94 -17.69
N LEU A 58 24.64 -2.67 -17.66
CA LEU A 58 23.27 -2.20 -17.58
C LEU A 58 22.86 -1.60 -18.91
N VAL A 59 21.74 -2.04 -19.46
CA VAL A 59 21.20 -1.59 -20.75
C VAL A 59 19.83 -0.97 -20.53
N ALA A 60 19.60 0.19 -21.14
CA ALA A 60 18.30 0.86 -21.22
C ALA A 60 18.03 1.23 -22.69
N ASN A 61 16.81 0.96 -23.19
CA ASN A 61 16.42 1.28 -24.57
C ASN A 61 17.43 0.78 -25.63
N GLY A 62 18.01 -0.41 -25.40
CA GLY A 62 18.99 -1.03 -26.31
C GLY A 62 20.41 -0.44 -26.26
N MET A 63 20.66 0.56 -25.42
CA MET A 63 21.99 1.17 -25.25
C MET A 63 22.53 0.94 -23.83
N ALA A 64 23.86 0.81 -23.71
CA ALA A 64 24.50 0.75 -22.41
C ALA A 64 24.24 2.07 -21.64
N VAL A 65 23.85 1.96 -20.37
CA VAL A 65 23.68 3.12 -19.49
C VAL A 65 25.05 3.74 -19.24
N ALA A 66 25.14 5.08 -19.26
CA ALA A 66 26.40 5.79 -19.08
C ALA A 66 27.10 5.37 -17.77
N GLY A 67 28.34 4.91 -17.88
CA GLY A 67 29.10 4.40 -16.73
C GLY A 67 28.71 2.98 -16.29
N PHE A 68 27.90 2.24 -17.06
CA PHE A 68 27.51 0.85 -16.78
C PHE A 68 27.67 -0.05 -18.01
N ASP A 69 28.68 0.20 -18.85
CA ASP A 69 29.13 -0.80 -19.81
C ASP A 69 29.80 -1.99 -19.08
N TRP A 70 30.31 -2.98 -19.83
CA TRP A 70 30.95 -4.17 -19.27
C TRP A 70 31.99 -3.83 -18.19
N LYS A 71 31.66 -4.22 -16.96
CA LYS A 71 32.50 -4.02 -15.78
C LYS A 71 32.61 -5.32 -15.01
N GLN A 72 33.80 -5.63 -14.54
CA GLN A 72 34.00 -6.74 -13.61
C GLN A 72 33.24 -6.49 -12.31
N ILE A 73 32.37 -7.44 -11.94
CA ILE A 73 31.59 -7.42 -10.69
C ILE A 73 32.02 -8.50 -9.69
N ALA A 74 32.75 -9.53 -10.16
CA ALA A 74 33.24 -10.61 -9.31
C ALA A 74 34.48 -11.29 -9.90
N SER A 75 35.26 -11.93 -9.03
CA SER A 75 36.21 -12.98 -9.39
C SER A 75 35.56 -14.34 -9.16
N VAL A 76 35.94 -15.34 -9.96
CA VAL A 76 35.46 -16.72 -9.81
C VAL A 76 36.41 -17.50 -8.90
N SER A 77 35.86 -18.14 -7.86
CA SER A 77 36.60 -19.00 -6.92
C SER A 77 36.16 -20.45 -7.09
N GLY A 78 37.02 -21.28 -7.67
CA GLY A 78 36.65 -22.62 -8.12
C GLY A 78 35.66 -22.51 -9.29
N SER A 79 34.39 -22.84 -9.05
CA SER A 79 33.29 -22.61 -9.99
C SER A 79 32.28 -21.57 -9.51
N ALA A 80 32.39 -21.09 -8.27
CA ALA A 80 31.42 -20.20 -7.66
C ALA A 80 31.84 -18.73 -7.81
N TRP A 81 30.86 -17.84 -7.89
CA TRP A 81 31.08 -16.41 -7.90
C TRP A 81 29.95 -15.66 -7.19
N LYS A 82 30.29 -14.50 -6.63
CA LYS A 82 29.37 -13.56 -6.01
C LYS A 82 29.80 -12.15 -6.36
N GLY A 83 28.88 -11.36 -6.91
CA GLY A 83 29.16 -10.00 -7.39
C GLY A 83 27.97 -9.08 -7.26
N ALA A 84 28.20 -7.80 -7.49
CA ALA A 84 27.13 -6.81 -7.47
C ALA A 84 27.39 -5.66 -8.45
N LEU A 85 26.31 -5.16 -9.05
CA LEU A 85 26.27 -3.86 -9.69
C LEU A 85 25.93 -2.82 -8.62
N GLN A 86 26.88 -1.95 -8.32
CA GLN A 86 26.71 -0.87 -7.36
C GLN A 86 26.19 0.40 -8.04
N ASN A 87 25.48 1.23 -7.27
CA ASN A 87 25.03 2.56 -7.69
C ASN A 87 24.12 2.58 -8.92
N VAL A 88 23.37 1.52 -9.19
CA VAL A 88 22.42 1.46 -10.30
C VAL A 88 21.38 2.58 -10.12
N PRO A 89 21.24 3.53 -11.06
CA PRO A 89 20.38 4.69 -10.88
C PRO A 89 18.90 4.32 -10.88
N ALA A 90 18.09 5.05 -10.09
CA ALA A 90 16.65 4.94 -10.14
C ALA A 90 16.11 5.13 -11.56
N GLY A 91 15.15 4.29 -11.95
CA GLY A 91 14.64 4.22 -13.31
C GLY A 91 14.52 2.79 -13.83
N GLY A 92 14.57 2.66 -15.15
CA GLY A 92 14.30 1.44 -15.89
C GLY A 92 13.11 1.61 -16.84
N PRO A 93 12.62 0.54 -17.48
CA PRO A 93 13.10 -0.84 -17.34
C PRO A 93 14.54 -1.01 -17.85
N TYR A 94 15.37 -1.62 -17.02
CA TYR A 94 16.73 -2.01 -17.39
C TYR A 94 16.78 -3.49 -17.79
N ARG A 95 17.73 -3.81 -18.66
CA ARG A 95 18.25 -5.17 -18.83
C ARG A 95 19.64 -5.23 -18.24
N ILE A 96 19.87 -6.20 -17.34
CA ILE A 96 21.20 -6.51 -16.83
C ILE A 96 21.73 -7.68 -17.63
N GLU A 97 22.88 -7.49 -18.24
CA GLU A 97 23.58 -8.55 -18.97
C GLU A 97 24.82 -8.93 -18.19
N LEU A 98 25.04 -10.23 -18.00
CA LEU A 98 26.16 -10.79 -17.28
C LEU A 98 26.93 -11.75 -18.19
N ARG A 99 28.25 -11.79 -18.06
CA ARG A 99 29.08 -12.75 -18.79
C ARG A 99 30.26 -13.25 -17.99
N ALA A 100 30.70 -14.46 -18.34
CA ALA A 100 31.96 -15.04 -17.92
C ALA A 100 32.67 -15.60 -19.18
N GLY A 101 33.60 -14.82 -19.74
CA GLY A 101 34.18 -15.13 -21.05
C GLY A 101 33.15 -14.96 -22.16
N ALA A 102 32.86 -16.05 -22.90
CA ALA A 102 31.89 -16.03 -24.01
C ALA A 102 30.47 -16.46 -23.59
N ALA A 103 30.30 -16.99 -22.37
CA ALA A 103 29.01 -17.41 -21.87
C ALA A 103 28.27 -16.23 -21.22
N GLU A 104 27.00 -16.02 -21.61
CA GLU A 104 26.19 -14.87 -21.19
C GLU A 104 24.87 -15.28 -20.54
N ALA A 105 24.34 -14.41 -19.69
CA ALA A 105 22.98 -14.47 -19.16
C ALA A 105 22.41 -13.05 -19.11
N SER A 106 21.07 -12.93 -19.11
CA SER A 106 20.42 -11.62 -18.97
C SER A 106 19.19 -11.70 -18.10
N ILE A 107 18.89 -10.60 -17.42
CA ILE A 107 17.71 -10.39 -16.58
C ILE A 107 17.08 -9.08 -17.03
N SER A 108 15.78 -9.10 -17.29
CA SER A 108 15.06 -8.03 -17.97
C SER A 108 14.01 -7.37 -17.09
N ASN A 109 13.61 -6.15 -17.48
CA ASN A 109 12.58 -5.36 -16.80
C ASN A 109 12.92 -5.06 -15.33
N ILE A 110 14.21 -4.89 -15.03
CA ILE A 110 14.65 -4.46 -13.70
C ILE A 110 14.31 -2.98 -13.50
N LEU A 111 13.71 -2.68 -12.36
CA LEU A 111 13.41 -1.32 -11.93
C LEU A 111 14.20 -1.00 -10.67
N VAL A 112 14.67 0.23 -10.55
CA VAL A 112 15.18 0.79 -9.29
C VAL A 112 14.25 1.92 -8.88
N GLY A 113 13.56 1.76 -7.75
CA GLY A 113 12.40 2.57 -7.41
C GLY A 113 12.01 2.51 -5.93
N ASP A 114 10.76 2.83 -5.63
CA ASP A 114 10.22 2.81 -4.27
C ASP A 114 9.29 1.60 -4.08
N LEU A 115 9.55 0.79 -3.04
CA LEU A 115 8.77 -0.39 -2.66
C LEU A 115 7.72 -0.04 -1.60
N TRP A 116 6.49 -0.49 -1.81
CA TRP A 116 5.35 -0.20 -0.93
C TRP A 116 4.65 -1.49 -0.50
N VAL A 117 4.49 -1.67 0.81
CA VAL A 117 3.68 -2.75 1.36
C VAL A 117 2.21 -2.36 1.34
N LEU A 118 1.35 -3.26 0.88
CA LEU A 118 -0.11 -3.09 0.87
C LEU A 118 -0.71 -4.09 1.88
N ALA A 119 -1.07 -3.63 3.08
CA ALA A 119 -1.53 -4.49 4.16
C ALA A 119 -2.85 -4.01 4.79
N GLY A 120 -3.54 -4.93 5.48
CA GLY A 120 -4.84 -4.69 6.08
C GLY A 120 -5.87 -5.73 5.63
N GLN A 121 -7.10 -5.30 5.38
CA GLN A 121 -8.21 -6.20 5.04
C GLN A 121 -8.76 -5.98 3.62
N SER A 122 -10.03 -6.33 3.38
CA SER A 122 -10.66 -6.44 2.07
C SER A 122 -10.59 -5.16 1.23
N ASN A 123 -10.73 -3.98 1.83
CA ASN A 123 -10.58 -2.73 1.07
C ASN A 123 -9.13 -2.46 0.61
N MET A 124 -8.09 -2.98 1.31
CA MET A 124 -6.71 -2.99 0.80
C MET A 124 -6.49 -4.14 -0.21
N GLU A 125 -7.06 -5.31 0.08
CA GLU A 125 -7.00 -6.48 -0.80
C GLU A 125 -7.53 -6.14 -2.21
N GLY A 126 -8.60 -5.36 -2.24
CA GLY A 126 -9.32 -4.95 -3.44
C GLY A 126 -10.55 -5.81 -3.66
N VAL A 127 -11.73 -5.29 -3.30
CA VAL A 127 -13.04 -5.90 -3.54
C VAL A 127 -13.92 -4.99 -4.42
N GLY A 128 -13.29 -4.06 -5.15
CA GLY A 128 -13.96 -3.29 -6.20
C GLY A 128 -14.28 -4.16 -7.42
N ASN A 129 -15.31 -3.80 -8.18
CA ASN A 129 -15.65 -4.40 -9.47
C ASN A 129 -14.49 -4.27 -10.48
N LEU A 130 -14.20 -5.33 -11.23
CA LEU A 130 -13.16 -5.31 -12.27
C LEU A 130 -13.64 -4.63 -13.56
N GLU A 131 -14.04 -3.36 -13.43
CA GLU A 131 -14.59 -2.51 -14.50
C GLU A 131 -13.91 -1.14 -14.44
N GLY A 132 -13.65 -0.50 -15.58
CA GLY A 132 -13.04 0.84 -15.60
C GLY A 132 -11.62 0.92 -15.00
N LEU A 133 -10.88 -0.20 -14.99
CA LEU A 133 -9.60 -0.29 -14.30
C LEU A 133 -8.51 0.62 -14.91
N PRO A 134 -7.60 1.16 -14.09
CA PRO A 134 -6.41 1.84 -14.58
C PRO A 134 -5.56 0.95 -15.47
N VAL A 135 -4.94 1.55 -16.50
CA VAL A 135 -4.04 0.83 -17.40
C VAL A 135 -2.70 0.55 -16.69
N PRO A 136 -2.22 -0.71 -16.67
CA PRO A 136 -0.89 -1.04 -16.16
C PRO A 136 0.24 -0.24 -16.81
N SER A 137 1.33 -0.04 -16.07
CA SER A 137 2.52 0.67 -16.54
C SER A 137 3.76 -0.22 -16.42
N ALA A 138 4.67 -0.14 -17.40
CA ALA A 138 5.97 -0.80 -17.34
C ALA A 138 6.88 -0.28 -16.20
N MET A 139 6.49 0.82 -15.54
CA MET A 139 7.18 1.39 -14.37
C MET A 139 6.56 0.94 -13.03
N VAL A 140 5.54 0.08 -13.06
CA VAL A 140 4.90 -0.44 -11.84
C VAL A 140 4.85 -1.96 -11.90
N ASN A 141 5.60 -2.60 -11.01
CA ASN A 141 5.61 -4.04 -10.87
C ASN A 141 5.08 -4.43 -9.48
N SER A 142 4.55 -5.65 -9.38
CA SER A 142 4.06 -6.25 -8.14
C SER A 142 4.87 -7.49 -7.84
N PHE A 143 5.32 -7.62 -6.59
CA PHE A 143 5.75 -8.92 -6.07
C PHE A 143 4.49 -9.66 -5.65
N ASP A 144 3.90 -10.43 -6.55
CA ASP A 144 2.58 -11.00 -6.33
C ASP A 144 2.59 -12.04 -5.19
N GLN A 145 1.40 -12.52 -4.81
CA GLN A 145 1.28 -13.44 -3.68
C GLN A 145 1.83 -14.85 -3.98
N THR A 146 2.27 -15.14 -5.20
CA THR A 146 3.00 -16.37 -5.55
C THR A 146 4.52 -16.24 -5.35
N ASP A 147 4.97 -15.10 -4.78
CA ASP A 147 6.37 -14.72 -4.62
C ASP A 147 7.10 -14.53 -5.97
N THR A 148 6.37 -14.03 -6.97
CA THR A 148 6.89 -13.73 -8.31
C THR A 148 6.72 -12.26 -8.65
N TRP A 149 7.74 -11.64 -9.24
CA TRP A 149 7.63 -10.29 -9.79
C TRP A 149 6.92 -10.30 -11.14
N VAL A 150 5.89 -9.47 -11.27
CA VAL A 150 5.08 -9.31 -12.48
C VAL A 150 4.76 -7.84 -12.71
N VAL A 151 4.34 -7.47 -13.92
CA VAL A 151 3.74 -6.15 -14.17
C VAL A 151 2.48 -6.02 -13.32
N ALA A 152 2.35 -4.91 -12.59
CA ALA A 152 1.23 -4.70 -11.70
C ALA A 152 -0.06 -4.50 -12.50
N SER A 153 -1.05 -5.36 -12.25
CA SER A 153 -2.40 -5.26 -12.81
C SER A 153 -3.41 -5.70 -11.75
N ASP A 154 -4.56 -5.05 -11.70
CA ASP A 154 -5.64 -5.50 -10.83
C ASP A 154 -6.26 -6.79 -11.40
N PRO A 155 -6.55 -7.79 -10.55
CA PRO A 155 -6.36 -7.80 -9.09
C PRO A 155 -4.89 -7.99 -8.65
N LEU A 156 -4.41 -7.10 -7.77
CA LEU A 156 -3.07 -7.23 -7.16
C LEU A 156 -2.97 -8.38 -6.16
N HIS A 157 -4.03 -8.65 -5.39
CA HIS A 157 -4.08 -9.73 -4.40
C HIS A 157 -4.67 -11.00 -5.02
N ARG A 158 -3.92 -12.10 -4.90
CA ARG A 158 -4.24 -13.46 -5.37
C ARG A 158 -4.13 -14.43 -4.18
N LEU A 159 -5.07 -14.31 -3.24
CA LEU A 159 -5.09 -15.14 -2.03
C LEU A 159 -5.15 -16.66 -2.30
N PRO A 160 -5.98 -17.16 -3.23
CA PRO A 160 -6.22 -18.60 -3.33
C PRO A 160 -5.01 -19.44 -3.74
N ASP A 161 -4.07 -18.87 -4.47
CA ASP A 161 -2.82 -19.51 -4.91
C ASP A 161 -1.57 -18.88 -4.29
N ALA A 162 -1.74 -18.11 -3.20
CA ALA A 162 -0.65 -17.51 -2.47
C ALA A 162 0.38 -18.55 -1.99
N ALA A 163 1.64 -18.13 -1.87
CA ALA A 163 2.72 -18.92 -1.28
C ALA A 163 2.47 -19.19 0.21
N ASP A 164 1.91 -18.22 0.93
CA ASP A 164 1.64 -18.31 2.37
C ASP A 164 0.29 -18.97 2.68
N ARG A 165 0.33 -20.01 3.51
CA ARG A 165 -0.83 -20.83 3.89
C ARG A 165 -1.91 -20.07 4.63
N VAL A 166 -1.58 -18.97 5.31
CA VAL A 166 -2.57 -18.11 5.97
C VAL A 166 -3.63 -17.54 5.02
N HIS A 167 -3.31 -17.44 3.72
CA HIS A 167 -4.23 -16.92 2.70
C HIS A 167 -5.08 -17.99 2.01
N TRP A 168 -4.79 -19.28 2.26
CA TRP A 168 -5.49 -20.37 1.60
C TRP A 168 -6.93 -20.50 2.10
N ARG A 169 -7.81 -20.95 1.21
CA ARG A 169 -9.23 -21.07 1.50
C ARG A 169 -9.46 -22.17 2.55
N ARG A 170 -10.21 -21.84 3.60
CA ARG A 170 -10.74 -22.84 4.54
C ARG A 170 -12.16 -23.24 4.11
N PRO A 171 -12.41 -24.52 3.78
CA PRO A 171 -13.77 -24.99 3.44
C PRO A 171 -14.76 -24.88 4.60
N SER A 172 -14.28 -25.03 5.84
CA SER A 172 -15.04 -24.87 7.08
C SER A 172 -14.09 -24.45 8.22
N PRO A 173 -14.61 -23.97 9.37
CA PRO A 173 -13.77 -23.57 10.50
C PRO A 173 -12.86 -24.68 11.04
N GLN A 174 -13.26 -25.95 10.90
CA GLN A 174 -12.52 -27.12 11.37
C GLN A 174 -11.61 -27.75 10.31
N ALA A 175 -11.76 -27.35 9.04
CA ALA A 175 -10.95 -27.90 7.95
C ALA A 175 -9.59 -27.22 7.83
N GLU A 176 -8.61 -27.98 7.35
CA GLU A 176 -7.32 -27.45 6.96
C GLU A 176 -7.46 -26.48 5.76
N PRO A 177 -6.68 -25.38 5.73
CA PRO A 177 -6.62 -24.52 4.55
C PRO A 177 -6.12 -25.28 3.32
N VAL A 178 -6.74 -25.04 2.17
CA VAL A 178 -6.39 -25.69 0.91
C VAL A 178 -6.00 -24.63 -0.13
N LYS A 179 -4.82 -24.80 -0.71
CA LYS A 179 -4.36 -23.99 -1.85
C LYS A 179 -5.14 -24.37 -3.11
N LEU A 180 -5.62 -23.38 -3.85
CA LEU A 180 -6.27 -23.63 -5.14
C LEU A 180 -5.19 -23.85 -6.21
N GLU A 181 -5.32 -24.94 -6.95
CA GLU A 181 -4.40 -25.31 -8.03
C GLU A 181 -5.15 -25.88 -9.24
N GLY A 182 -4.43 -26.11 -10.34
CA GLY A 182 -4.95 -26.80 -11.52
C GLY A 182 -6.20 -26.14 -12.11
N GLN A 183 -7.22 -26.96 -12.43
CA GLN A 183 -8.45 -26.48 -13.06
C GLN A 183 -9.25 -25.57 -12.13
N ALA A 184 -9.33 -25.89 -10.84
CA ALA A 184 -10.08 -25.07 -9.88
C ALA A 184 -9.52 -23.65 -9.77
N LEU A 185 -8.20 -23.48 -9.82
CA LEU A 185 -7.57 -22.16 -9.87
C LEU A 185 -7.90 -21.41 -11.16
N ARG A 186 -7.81 -22.10 -12.31
CA ARG A 186 -8.15 -21.49 -13.62
C ARG A 186 -9.59 -21.02 -13.65
N ASP A 187 -10.52 -21.83 -13.14
CA ASP A 187 -11.93 -21.49 -13.07
C ASP A 187 -12.16 -20.31 -12.11
N PHE A 188 -11.48 -20.28 -10.96
CA PHE A 188 -11.54 -19.15 -10.04
C PHE A 188 -11.10 -17.84 -10.72
N ILE A 189 -9.95 -17.87 -11.42
CA ILE A 189 -9.41 -16.69 -12.11
C ILE A 189 -10.36 -16.23 -13.23
N ALA A 190 -10.84 -17.14 -14.06
CA ALA A 190 -11.72 -16.81 -15.18
C ALA A 190 -13.08 -16.22 -14.73
N ASN A 191 -13.57 -16.66 -13.57
CA ASN A 191 -14.86 -16.22 -13.02
C ASN A 191 -14.73 -15.04 -12.05
N ARG A 192 -13.51 -14.54 -11.78
CA ARG A 192 -13.31 -13.41 -10.88
C ARG A 192 -13.93 -12.13 -11.47
N ARG A 193 -14.71 -11.42 -10.65
CA ARG A 193 -15.35 -10.13 -10.99
C ARG A 193 -14.98 -8.99 -10.04
N LYS A 194 -14.31 -9.33 -8.93
CA LYS A 194 -13.91 -8.42 -7.86
C LYS A 194 -12.40 -8.45 -7.71
N GLY A 195 -11.79 -7.32 -7.43
CA GLY A 195 -10.34 -7.25 -7.36
C GLY A 195 -9.70 -5.88 -7.54
N ALA A 196 -10.48 -4.86 -7.93
CA ALA A 196 -9.96 -3.51 -8.01
C ALA A 196 -9.65 -3.00 -6.60
N GLY A 197 -8.52 -2.30 -6.44
CA GLY A 197 -8.08 -1.79 -5.15
C GLY A 197 -7.28 -0.51 -5.27
N VAL A 198 -6.82 0.00 -4.13
CA VAL A 198 -6.16 1.32 -4.04
C VAL A 198 -4.70 1.30 -4.53
N GLY A 199 -4.06 0.11 -4.54
CA GLY A 199 -2.62 -0.04 -4.77
C GLY A 199 -2.13 0.41 -6.15
N LEU A 200 -2.78 -0.06 -7.22
CA LEU A 200 -2.39 0.30 -8.59
C LEU A 200 -2.62 1.79 -8.88
N PRO A 201 -3.79 2.39 -8.58
CA PRO A 201 -3.98 3.83 -8.73
C PRO A 201 -2.96 4.68 -7.96
N PHE A 202 -2.65 4.29 -6.72
CA PHE A 202 -1.59 4.95 -5.93
C PHE A 202 -0.24 4.92 -6.65
N ALA A 203 0.18 3.75 -7.11
CA ALA A 203 1.47 3.59 -7.77
C ALA A 203 1.57 4.37 -9.08
N LEU A 204 0.50 4.35 -9.88
CA LEU A 204 0.42 5.11 -11.13
C LEU A 204 0.51 6.61 -10.88
N GLU A 205 -0.18 7.12 -9.84
CA GLU A 205 -0.10 8.54 -9.48
C GLU A 205 1.30 8.92 -8.97
N MET A 206 1.95 8.06 -8.18
CA MET A 206 3.33 8.26 -7.73
C MET A 206 4.31 8.30 -8.91
N VAL A 207 4.21 7.36 -9.86
CA VAL A 207 5.01 7.37 -11.09
C VAL A 207 4.78 8.66 -11.87
N ARG A 208 3.50 9.03 -12.08
CA ARG A 208 3.12 10.23 -12.84
C ARG A 208 3.73 11.51 -12.26
N ARG A 209 3.80 11.60 -10.93
CA ARG A 209 4.28 12.80 -10.23
C ARG A 209 5.79 12.84 -9.98
N THR A 210 6.44 11.68 -9.87
CA THR A 210 7.85 11.61 -9.46
C THR A 210 8.79 11.11 -10.55
N GLY A 211 8.26 10.40 -11.56
CA GLY A 211 9.07 9.66 -12.53
C GLY A 211 9.83 8.47 -11.92
N VAL A 212 9.61 8.13 -10.65
CA VAL A 212 10.28 7.02 -9.96
C VAL A 212 9.43 5.75 -10.12
N PRO A 213 10.02 4.62 -10.55
CA PRO A 213 9.31 3.34 -10.61
C PRO A 213 8.80 2.88 -9.24
N ILE A 214 7.71 2.11 -9.23
CA ILE A 214 7.07 1.61 -8.01
C ILE A 214 7.02 0.09 -8.00
N GLY A 215 7.37 -0.50 -6.86
CA GLY A 215 7.14 -1.92 -6.56
C GLY A 215 6.06 -2.08 -5.50
N LEU A 216 5.08 -2.96 -5.73
CA LEU A 216 3.98 -3.22 -4.82
C LEU A 216 4.13 -4.59 -4.17
N LEU A 217 3.94 -4.67 -2.86
CA LEU A 217 3.95 -5.91 -2.07
C LEU A 217 2.54 -6.14 -1.49
N PRO A 218 1.62 -6.79 -2.23
CA PRO A 218 0.30 -7.17 -1.73
C PRO A 218 0.41 -8.17 -0.57
N CYS A 219 -0.15 -7.81 0.59
CA CYS A 219 -0.12 -8.57 1.84
C CYS A 219 -1.48 -8.60 2.56
N ALA A 220 -2.49 -7.87 2.09
CA ALA A 220 -3.79 -7.78 2.76
C ALA A 220 -4.61 -9.09 2.66
N HIS A 221 -5.56 -9.25 3.59
CA HIS A 221 -6.48 -10.39 3.62
C HIS A 221 -7.85 -9.97 4.18
N GLY A 222 -8.92 -10.19 3.41
CA GLY A 222 -10.29 -9.82 3.73
C GLY A 222 -10.86 -10.38 5.04
N GLY A 223 -11.68 -9.58 5.72
CA GLY A 223 -12.40 -9.99 6.93
C GLY A 223 -11.54 -10.13 8.20
N THR A 224 -10.27 -9.75 8.17
CA THR A 224 -9.36 -9.93 9.31
C THR A 224 -9.43 -8.78 10.32
N SER A 225 -9.32 -9.09 11.62
CA SER A 225 -9.16 -8.09 12.69
C SER A 225 -7.69 -7.82 13.05
N MET A 226 -7.46 -6.80 13.88
CA MET A 226 -6.13 -6.51 14.46
C MET A 226 -5.55 -7.68 15.26
N ASP A 227 -6.38 -8.58 15.82
CA ASP A 227 -5.88 -9.78 16.53
C ASP A 227 -5.21 -10.77 15.58
N GLN A 228 -5.73 -10.92 14.36
CA GLN A 228 -5.13 -11.78 13.34
C GLN A 228 -3.85 -11.17 12.74
N TRP A 229 -3.71 -9.85 12.84
CA TRP A 229 -2.50 -9.09 12.50
C TRP A 229 -1.53 -8.92 13.68
N SER A 230 -1.78 -9.57 14.81
CA SER A 230 -0.96 -9.42 16.02
C SER A 230 0.51 -9.76 15.74
N PRO A 231 1.44 -8.85 16.04
CA PRO A 231 2.87 -9.13 15.93
C PRO A 231 3.35 -10.32 16.76
N ALA A 232 2.62 -10.70 17.82
CA ALA A 232 2.91 -11.90 18.61
C ALA A 232 2.81 -13.21 17.80
N LEU A 233 2.21 -13.16 16.61
CA LEU A 233 2.09 -14.30 15.70
C LEU A 233 3.26 -14.42 14.71
N LYS A 234 4.25 -13.51 14.74
CA LYS A 234 5.34 -13.44 13.74
C LYS A 234 6.10 -14.76 13.54
N ASP A 235 6.30 -15.53 14.61
CA ASP A 235 7.04 -16.80 14.59
C ASP A 235 6.28 -17.92 13.86
N LYS A 236 5.00 -17.71 13.54
CA LYS A 236 4.23 -18.62 12.67
C LYS A 236 4.56 -18.44 11.19
N GLY A 237 5.43 -17.49 10.82
CA GLY A 237 5.82 -17.28 9.43
C GLY A 237 4.61 -17.13 8.50
N GLY A 238 4.60 -17.89 7.40
CA GLY A 238 3.51 -17.91 6.41
C GLY A 238 2.16 -18.46 6.90
N ASP A 239 2.06 -18.94 8.14
CA ASP A 239 0.79 -19.32 8.79
C ASP A 239 0.15 -18.16 9.58
N SER A 240 0.74 -16.96 9.57
CA SER A 240 0.16 -15.73 10.13
C SER A 240 0.24 -14.56 9.16
N LEU A 241 -0.68 -13.60 9.24
CA LEU A 241 -0.70 -12.44 8.35
C LEU A 241 0.55 -11.56 8.55
N TYR A 242 0.91 -11.32 9.81
CA TYR A 242 2.08 -10.53 10.15
C TYR A 242 3.38 -11.24 9.73
N GLY A 243 3.54 -12.53 10.03
CA GLY A 243 4.71 -13.32 9.62
C GLY A 243 4.85 -13.46 8.10
N ALA A 244 3.73 -13.62 7.38
CA ALA A 244 3.70 -13.61 5.91
C ALA A 244 4.18 -12.26 5.37
N MET A 245 3.71 -11.13 5.92
CA MET A 245 4.17 -9.80 5.52
C MET A 245 5.69 -9.62 5.74
N LEU A 246 6.22 -10.02 6.91
CA LEU A 246 7.65 -9.94 7.18
C LEU A 246 8.48 -10.76 6.17
N ARG A 247 8.05 -12.00 5.88
CA ARG A 247 8.74 -12.87 4.93
C ARG A 247 8.70 -12.28 3.51
N ARG A 248 7.56 -11.72 3.06
CA ARG A 248 7.45 -11.08 1.73
C ARG A 248 8.38 -9.88 1.59
N VAL A 249 8.44 -9.01 2.60
CA VAL A 249 9.38 -7.87 2.61
C VAL A 249 10.83 -8.36 2.53
N LYS A 250 11.18 -9.40 3.28
CA LYS A 250 12.52 -10.01 3.20
C LYS A 250 12.85 -10.55 1.81
N LEU A 251 11.92 -11.27 1.17
CA LEU A 251 12.09 -11.81 -0.19
C LEU A 251 12.23 -10.70 -1.25
N ALA A 252 11.55 -9.57 -1.07
CA ALA A 252 11.65 -8.41 -1.94
C ALA A 252 12.94 -7.58 -1.74
N GLY A 253 13.82 -7.96 -0.80
CA GLY A 253 15.10 -7.29 -0.55
C GLY A 253 15.23 -6.64 0.84
N GLY A 254 14.22 -6.74 1.69
CA GLY A 254 14.27 -6.36 3.11
C GLY A 254 14.10 -4.88 3.43
N ASN A 255 14.06 -4.00 2.42
CA ASN A 255 13.85 -2.56 2.60
C ASN A 255 12.64 -2.08 1.81
N VAL A 256 11.85 -1.19 2.39
CA VAL A 256 10.67 -0.58 1.75
C VAL A 256 10.60 0.92 2.01
N LYS A 257 9.96 1.65 1.10
CA LYS A 257 9.75 3.09 1.20
C LYS A 257 8.69 3.45 2.23
N GLY A 258 7.65 2.62 2.34
CA GLY A 258 6.53 2.85 3.24
C GLY A 258 5.49 1.72 3.20
N VAL A 259 4.50 1.84 4.06
CA VAL A 259 3.37 0.91 4.17
C VAL A 259 2.08 1.67 3.91
N LEU A 260 1.23 1.12 3.05
CA LEU A 260 -0.18 1.50 2.95
C LEU A 260 -1.00 0.51 3.77
N TRP A 261 -1.79 1.04 4.71
CA TRP A 261 -2.59 0.25 5.65
C TRP A 261 -4.08 0.61 5.56
N TYR A 262 -4.94 -0.37 5.28
CA TYR A 262 -6.39 -0.15 5.34
C TYR A 262 -7.06 -1.31 6.06
N GLN A 263 -7.41 -1.04 7.33
CA GLN A 263 -8.03 -1.99 8.24
C GLN A 263 -8.80 -1.26 9.34
N GLY A 264 -9.84 -1.91 9.87
CA GLY A 264 -10.52 -1.54 11.11
C GLY A 264 -11.99 -1.97 11.14
N GLU A 265 -12.56 -2.34 10.00
CA GLU A 265 -13.98 -2.66 9.88
C GLU A 265 -14.37 -3.89 10.74
N SER A 266 -13.49 -4.90 10.80
CA SER A 266 -13.70 -6.09 11.65
C SER A 266 -13.47 -5.83 13.15
N ASP A 267 -12.87 -4.69 13.52
CA ASP A 267 -12.64 -4.29 14.91
C ASP A 267 -13.74 -3.36 15.45
N ALA A 268 -14.71 -2.97 14.63
CA ALA A 268 -15.80 -2.06 15.00
C ALA A 268 -16.94 -2.71 15.84
N GLY A 269 -16.66 -3.84 16.48
CA GLY A 269 -17.55 -4.48 17.45
C GLY A 269 -17.38 -3.91 18.86
N GLU A 270 -18.39 -4.12 19.73
CA GLU A 270 -18.42 -3.58 21.11
C GLU A 270 -17.16 -3.90 21.93
N LYS A 271 -16.66 -5.14 21.84
CA LYS A 271 -15.47 -5.60 22.55
C LYS A 271 -14.14 -5.18 21.89
N PRO A 272 -13.94 -5.34 20.57
CA PRO A 272 -12.67 -4.99 19.94
C PRO A 272 -12.44 -3.47 19.78
N ALA A 273 -13.49 -2.67 19.56
CA ALA A 273 -13.34 -1.25 19.21
C ALA A 273 -12.56 -0.44 20.26
N PRO A 274 -12.79 -0.60 21.58
CA PRO A 274 -12.00 0.10 22.61
C PRO A 274 -10.51 -0.25 22.60
N LEU A 275 -10.12 -1.41 22.09
CA LEU A 275 -8.73 -1.89 22.06
C LEU A 275 -7.99 -1.53 20.76
N PHE A 276 -8.71 -1.07 19.74
CA PHE A 276 -8.17 -0.84 18.41
C PHE A 276 -6.94 0.09 18.42
N LYS A 277 -7.04 1.22 19.13
CA LYS A 277 -6.00 2.24 19.19
C LYS A 277 -4.67 1.70 19.72
N GLU A 278 -4.74 0.92 20.80
CA GLU A 278 -3.56 0.29 21.42
C GLU A 278 -2.97 -0.77 20.48
N LYS A 279 -3.82 -1.64 19.91
CA LYS A 279 -3.38 -2.69 18.98
C LYS A 279 -2.70 -2.10 17.74
N PHE A 280 -3.23 -1.01 17.17
CA PHE A 280 -2.64 -0.38 15.99
C PHE A 280 -1.31 0.29 16.32
N ARG A 281 -1.21 0.98 17.46
CA ARG A 281 0.07 1.53 17.93
C ARG A 281 1.12 0.44 18.13
N ASN A 282 0.74 -0.67 18.77
CA ASN A 282 1.61 -1.82 18.94
C ASN A 282 2.05 -2.35 17.58
N PHE A 283 1.12 -2.63 16.66
CA PHE A 283 1.42 -3.09 15.31
C PHE A 283 2.45 -2.21 14.59
N VAL A 284 2.27 -0.89 14.57
CA VAL A 284 3.20 0.03 13.89
C VAL A 284 4.60 -0.01 14.51
N ASN A 285 4.70 0.01 15.85
CA ASN A 285 5.99 0.00 16.55
C ASN A 285 6.74 -1.31 16.31
N GLU A 286 6.03 -2.42 16.41
CA GLU A 286 6.58 -3.77 16.27
C GLU A 286 7.02 -4.02 14.82
N MET A 287 6.22 -3.58 13.84
CA MET A 287 6.53 -3.67 12.41
C MET A 287 7.76 -2.85 12.05
N ARG A 288 7.86 -1.61 12.52
CA ARG A 288 9.06 -0.77 12.35
C ARG A 288 10.32 -1.44 12.90
N ARG A 289 10.22 -2.05 14.08
CA ARG A 289 11.34 -2.76 14.70
C ARG A 289 11.73 -4.01 13.91
N ASP A 290 10.75 -4.84 13.54
CA ASP A 290 11.00 -6.10 12.83
C ASP A 290 11.49 -5.87 11.38
N PHE A 291 11.13 -4.74 10.75
CA PHE A 291 11.74 -4.29 9.48
C PHE A 291 13.11 -3.64 9.66
N GLY A 292 13.52 -3.27 10.88
CA GLY A 292 14.74 -2.49 11.12
C GLY A 292 14.65 -1.04 10.64
N LEU A 293 13.44 -0.48 10.51
CA LEU A 293 13.16 0.84 9.96
C LEU A 293 12.36 1.68 10.98
N PRO A 294 13.00 2.27 12.01
CA PRO A 294 12.31 2.92 13.14
C PRO A 294 11.45 4.14 12.75
N SER A 295 11.74 4.75 11.59
CA SER A 295 11.00 5.90 11.05
C SER A 295 10.22 5.55 9.77
N LEU A 296 9.93 4.27 9.52
CA LEU A 296 9.18 3.86 8.33
C LEU A 296 7.82 4.59 8.28
N PRO A 297 7.51 5.29 7.19
CA PRO A 297 6.24 5.98 7.08
C PRO A 297 5.10 5.00 6.85
N VAL A 298 3.98 5.22 7.54
CA VAL A 298 2.74 4.44 7.41
C VAL A 298 1.60 5.37 7.01
N TYR A 299 1.00 5.12 5.86
CA TYR A 299 -0.15 5.86 5.39
C TYR A 299 -1.38 4.98 5.47
N TYR A 300 -2.41 5.43 6.19
CA TYR A 300 -3.58 4.60 6.44
C TYR A 300 -4.89 5.28 6.08
N VAL A 301 -5.94 4.47 5.96
CA VAL A 301 -7.28 4.93 5.62
C VAL A 301 -8.18 4.79 6.85
N GLN A 302 -8.75 5.90 7.31
CA GLN A 302 -9.85 5.85 8.27
C GLN A 302 -11.04 5.15 7.60
N ILE A 303 -11.61 4.14 8.26
CA ILE A 303 -12.65 3.31 7.67
C ILE A 303 -13.85 4.16 7.25
N GLY A 304 -14.46 3.78 6.12
CA GLY A 304 -15.53 4.53 5.48
C GLY A 304 -16.91 4.26 6.07
N ARG A 305 -17.91 4.37 5.20
CA ARG A 305 -19.31 4.08 5.51
C ARG A 305 -19.62 2.57 5.42
N HIS A 306 -20.63 2.13 6.17
CA HIS A 306 -21.13 0.76 6.19
C HIS A 306 -22.67 0.79 6.23
N VAL A 307 -23.30 0.36 5.14
CA VAL A 307 -24.76 0.29 4.99
C VAL A 307 -25.29 -0.89 5.81
N SER A 308 -25.58 -0.63 7.10
CA SER A 308 -25.97 -1.66 8.06
C SER A 308 -26.82 -1.09 9.20
N PRO A 309 -27.83 -1.83 9.69
CA PRO A 309 -28.65 -1.40 10.84
C PRO A 309 -27.96 -1.61 12.19
N ALA A 310 -26.77 -2.21 12.22
CA ALA A 310 -26.08 -2.52 13.46
C ALA A 310 -25.61 -1.23 14.21
N PRO A 311 -25.39 -1.31 15.54
CA PRO A 311 -24.97 -0.14 16.31
C PRO A 311 -23.71 0.53 15.75
N TYR A 312 -23.69 1.87 15.74
CA TYR A 312 -22.59 2.67 15.20
C TYR A 312 -21.52 3.03 16.23
N ALA A 313 -21.77 2.83 17.53
CA ALA A 313 -20.86 3.25 18.59
C ALA A 313 -19.43 2.69 18.40
N GLY A 314 -19.30 1.37 18.15
CA GLY A 314 -18.00 0.76 17.85
C GLY A 314 -17.38 1.24 16.53
N TRP A 315 -18.20 1.53 15.52
CA TRP A 315 -17.76 2.03 14.22
C TRP A 315 -17.13 3.42 14.32
N ASN A 316 -17.83 4.38 14.91
CA ASN A 316 -17.30 5.72 15.12
C ASN A 316 -16.16 5.73 16.13
N LEU A 317 -16.12 4.80 17.10
CA LEU A 317 -14.98 4.65 18.03
C LEU A 317 -13.69 4.26 17.29
N VAL A 318 -13.76 3.31 16.34
CA VAL A 318 -12.60 2.96 15.49
C VAL A 318 -12.20 4.13 14.59
N GLN A 319 -13.16 4.82 13.96
CA GLN A 319 -12.86 5.99 13.12
C GLN A 319 -12.18 7.11 13.92
N GLU A 320 -12.67 7.44 15.12
CA GLU A 320 -12.06 8.45 15.99
C GLU A 320 -10.69 8.00 16.51
N ALA A 321 -10.51 6.71 16.84
CA ALA A 321 -9.21 6.16 17.19
C ALA A 321 -8.20 6.35 16.04
N GLN A 322 -8.59 6.01 14.80
CA GLN A 322 -7.78 6.23 13.60
C GLN A 322 -7.43 7.71 13.42
N ARG A 323 -8.37 8.62 13.67
CA ARG A 323 -8.11 10.07 13.61
C ARG A 323 -7.07 10.52 14.63
N GLN A 324 -7.21 10.08 15.87
CA GLN A 324 -6.32 10.48 16.98
C GLN A 324 -4.90 9.91 16.79
N LEU A 325 -4.77 8.70 16.24
CA LEU A 325 -3.49 8.05 15.99
C LEU A 325 -2.59 8.85 15.03
N GLU A 326 -3.17 9.70 14.18
CA GLU A 326 -2.43 10.54 13.23
C GLU A 326 -1.53 11.56 13.96
N ASP A 327 -1.97 12.04 15.13
CA ASP A 327 -1.24 13.02 15.94
C ASP A 327 -0.39 12.36 17.04
N GLU A 328 -0.61 11.07 17.33
CA GLU A 328 0.06 10.35 18.41
C GLU A 328 1.26 9.50 17.95
N ILE A 329 1.27 9.05 16.69
CA ILE A 329 2.36 8.21 16.16
C ILE A 329 3.18 9.03 15.16
N PRO A 330 4.46 9.32 15.45
CA PRO A 330 5.32 10.01 14.48
C PRO A 330 5.45 9.22 13.17
N GLY A 331 5.47 9.94 12.05
CA GLY A 331 5.66 9.35 10.72
C GLY A 331 4.46 8.54 10.22
N VAL A 332 3.25 8.80 10.73
CA VAL A 332 2.02 8.29 10.12
C VAL A 332 1.17 9.45 9.59
N ALA A 333 0.37 9.17 8.57
CA ALA A 333 -0.63 10.10 8.05
C ALA A 333 -1.84 9.34 7.52
N MET A 334 -3.02 9.97 7.54
CA MET A 334 -4.24 9.33 7.06
C MET A 334 -5.06 10.18 6.10
N THR A 335 -5.82 9.46 5.28
CA THR A 335 -7.00 9.98 4.59
C THR A 335 -8.23 9.19 5.07
N THR A 336 -9.42 9.65 4.72
CA THR A 336 -10.66 8.89 4.92
C THR A 336 -11.31 8.54 3.57
N CYS A 337 -12.17 7.53 3.58
CA CYS A 337 -13.03 7.13 2.46
C CYS A 337 -14.51 7.19 2.83
N VAL A 338 -14.89 7.90 3.91
CA VAL A 338 -16.30 8.05 4.31
C VAL A 338 -17.16 8.73 3.25
N ASP A 339 -16.55 9.56 2.38
CA ASP A 339 -17.20 10.26 1.26
C ASP A 339 -17.13 9.48 -0.07
N CYS A 340 -16.73 8.21 -0.02
CA CYS A 340 -16.66 7.34 -1.19
C CYS A 340 -17.98 6.54 -1.38
N GLU A 341 -18.29 6.26 -2.63
CA GLU A 341 -19.28 5.28 -3.02
C GLU A 341 -18.81 3.85 -2.74
N LEU A 342 -19.76 2.93 -2.68
CA LEU A 342 -19.52 1.53 -2.37
C LEU A 342 -20.00 0.63 -3.53
N ASP A 343 -19.26 -0.45 -3.78
CA ASP A 343 -19.65 -1.51 -4.71
C ASP A 343 -20.50 -2.61 -4.04
N ASP A 344 -20.63 -2.56 -2.71
CA ASP A 344 -21.57 -3.32 -1.91
C ASP A 344 -21.92 -2.55 -0.62
N GLN A 345 -22.24 -3.24 0.48
CA GLN A 345 -22.64 -2.58 1.74
C GLN A 345 -21.46 -1.98 2.52
N ILE A 346 -20.20 -2.29 2.18
CA ILE A 346 -19.03 -1.93 3.00
C ILE A 346 -17.75 -1.67 2.19
N HIS A 347 -17.63 -2.18 0.97
CA HIS A 347 -16.42 -2.05 0.15
C HIS A 347 -16.48 -0.83 -0.77
N VAL A 348 -15.40 -0.04 -0.77
CA VAL A 348 -15.24 1.14 -1.63
C VAL A 348 -15.39 0.75 -3.09
N GLY A 349 -16.08 1.59 -3.87
CA GLY A 349 -16.29 1.37 -5.29
C GLY A 349 -15.02 1.56 -6.13
N THR A 350 -14.94 0.88 -7.27
CA THR A 350 -13.75 0.93 -8.15
C THR A 350 -13.33 2.34 -8.55
N ASP A 351 -14.26 3.20 -8.93
CA ASP A 351 -13.96 4.58 -9.29
C ASP A 351 -13.36 5.37 -8.11
N ASP A 352 -13.87 5.13 -6.90
CA ASP A 352 -13.38 5.80 -5.70
C ASP A 352 -12.08 5.20 -5.17
N PHE A 353 -11.72 3.95 -5.51
CA PHE A 353 -10.35 3.46 -5.28
C PHE A 353 -9.31 4.28 -6.07
N VAL A 354 -9.65 4.75 -7.28
CA VAL A 354 -8.77 5.64 -8.06
C VAL A 354 -8.57 6.98 -7.34
N ARG A 355 -9.66 7.55 -6.82
CA ARG A 355 -9.64 8.79 -6.03
C ARG A 355 -8.85 8.61 -4.72
N LEU A 356 -9.09 7.52 -4.01
CA LEU A 356 -8.41 7.18 -2.76
C LEU A 356 -6.91 6.95 -2.97
N GLY A 357 -6.51 6.32 -4.08
CA GLY A 357 -5.11 6.13 -4.43
C GLY A 357 -4.38 7.45 -4.65
N LYS A 358 -5.04 8.44 -5.28
CA LYS A 358 -4.51 9.81 -5.41
C LYS A 358 -4.37 10.52 -4.06
N ARG A 359 -5.33 10.36 -3.16
CA ARG A 359 -5.26 10.92 -1.80
C ARG A 359 -4.09 10.33 -1.00
N LEU A 360 -3.89 9.01 -1.08
CA LEU A 360 -2.73 8.37 -0.46
C LEU A 360 -1.41 8.82 -1.10
N ALA A 361 -1.36 8.99 -2.43
CA ALA A 361 -0.18 9.51 -3.12
C ALA A 361 0.12 10.96 -2.72
N ASN A 362 -0.91 11.79 -2.51
CA ASN A 362 -0.76 13.16 -2.02
C ASN A 362 -0.06 13.20 -0.65
N LEU A 363 -0.45 12.31 0.27
CA LEU A 363 0.19 12.18 1.58
C LEU A 363 1.60 11.61 1.46
N ALA A 364 1.76 10.49 0.75
CA ALA A 364 3.00 9.76 0.63
C ALA A 364 4.13 10.54 -0.06
N GLY A 365 3.79 11.31 -1.08
CA GLY A 365 4.72 12.17 -1.81
C GLY A 365 4.87 13.57 -1.24
N GLY A 366 4.13 13.93 -0.18
CA GLY A 366 4.14 15.29 0.37
C GLY A 366 3.60 16.34 -0.60
N PHE A 367 2.70 15.94 -1.51
CA PHE A 367 2.16 16.81 -2.54
C PHE A 367 0.99 17.68 -2.08
N ALA A 368 0.41 17.33 -0.94
CA ALA A 368 -0.63 18.09 -0.27
C ALA A 368 -0.36 18.09 1.24
N ARG A 369 -0.91 19.09 1.93
CA ARG A 369 -1.15 18.99 3.36
C ARG A 369 -2.12 17.86 3.63
N ARG A 370 -2.18 17.42 4.89
CA ARG A 370 -3.01 16.29 5.32
C ARG A 370 -4.49 16.44 4.86
N GLY A 371 -5.00 17.67 4.76
CA GLY A 371 -6.41 18.00 4.51
C GLY A 371 -7.10 18.55 5.76
N PRO A 372 -8.40 18.85 5.71
CA PRO A 372 -9.13 19.49 6.81
C PRO A 372 -9.13 18.66 8.11
N ARG A 373 -8.59 19.19 9.22
CA ARG A 373 -8.73 18.63 10.58
C ARG A 373 -9.45 19.62 11.48
N PRO A 374 -10.48 19.21 12.24
CA PRO A 374 -11.17 20.12 13.15
C PRO A 374 -10.22 20.64 14.23
N VAL A 375 -10.27 21.94 14.48
CA VAL A 375 -9.46 22.63 15.50
C VAL A 375 -10.32 23.05 16.68
N SER A 376 -11.43 23.73 16.40
CA SER A 376 -12.34 24.23 17.43
C SER A 376 -13.76 24.34 16.89
N ALA A 377 -14.73 24.31 17.81
CA ALA A 377 -16.11 24.67 17.54
C ALA A 377 -16.56 25.73 18.56
N LYS A 378 -16.96 26.91 18.07
CA LYS A 378 -17.31 28.07 18.93
C LYS A 378 -18.70 28.59 18.61
N LEU A 379 -19.57 28.65 19.60
CA LEU A 379 -20.89 29.28 19.50
C LEU A 379 -20.78 30.79 19.73
N LYS A 380 -21.26 31.58 18.77
CA LYS A 380 -21.53 33.02 18.93
C LYS A 380 -22.94 33.34 18.44
N GLY A 381 -23.80 33.85 19.31
CA GLY A 381 -25.22 34.00 19.01
C GLY A 381 -25.86 32.65 18.69
N ASN A 382 -26.30 32.46 17.46
CA ASN A 382 -26.88 31.21 16.95
C ASN A 382 -26.02 30.51 15.87
N ILE A 383 -24.72 30.85 15.81
CA ILE A 383 -23.79 30.27 14.85
C ILE A 383 -22.70 29.52 15.59
N VAL A 384 -22.56 28.22 15.32
CA VAL A 384 -21.38 27.44 15.69
C VAL A 384 -20.38 27.52 14.55
N SER A 385 -19.24 28.16 14.78
CA SER A 385 -18.13 28.25 13.84
C SER A 385 -17.15 27.12 14.09
N VAL A 386 -16.94 26.26 13.10
CA VAL A 386 -16.03 25.11 13.15
C VAL A 386 -14.79 25.44 12.31
N GLU A 387 -13.66 25.58 12.97
CA GLU A 387 -12.40 25.92 12.31
C GLU A 387 -11.63 24.65 11.93
N PHE A 388 -11.08 24.63 10.71
CA PHE A 388 -10.27 23.53 10.21
C PHE A 388 -8.83 23.97 9.93
N SER A 389 -7.88 23.13 10.31
CA SER A 389 -6.47 23.24 9.93
C SER A 389 -6.13 22.29 8.78
N GLY A 390 -4.93 22.44 8.21
CA GLY A 390 -4.43 21.50 7.19
C GLY A 390 -5.11 21.57 5.82
N VAL A 391 -6.02 22.53 5.61
CA VAL A 391 -6.75 22.77 4.37
C VAL A 391 -5.78 23.11 3.23
N ASN A 392 -5.94 22.45 2.09
CA ASN A 392 -5.25 22.79 0.84
C ASN A 392 -6.11 23.77 0.03
N GLY A 393 -5.71 25.04 0.01
CA GLY A 393 -6.48 26.10 -0.66
C GLY A 393 -7.66 26.55 0.21
N HIS A 394 -8.86 26.06 -0.11
CA HIS A 394 -10.10 26.36 0.62
C HIS A 394 -10.93 25.10 0.86
N LEU A 395 -11.78 25.12 1.88
CA LEU A 395 -12.82 24.11 2.04
C LEU A 395 -13.79 24.16 0.85
N ALA A 396 -14.28 23.01 0.45
CA ALA A 396 -15.22 22.82 -0.65
C ALA A 396 -16.16 21.65 -0.34
N HIS A 397 -17.31 21.63 -1.02
CA HIS A 397 -18.27 20.53 -0.96
C HIS A 397 -19.04 20.44 -2.28
N ASN A 398 -19.54 19.25 -2.59
CA ASN A 398 -20.45 19.05 -3.71
C ASN A 398 -21.90 19.07 -3.21
N GLY A 399 -22.76 19.87 -3.84
CA GLY A 399 -24.16 19.97 -3.43
C GLY A 399 -24.34 20.67 -2.08
N ARG A 400 -25.33 20.26 -1.28
CA ARG A 400 -25.59 20.84 0.05
C ARG A 400 -24.58 20.30 1.06
N LEU A 401 -23.82 21.18 1.73
CA LEU A 401 -22.93 20.79 2.83
C LEU A 401 -23.72 20.05 3.92
N ASN A 402 -23.21 18.89 4.33
CA ASN A 402 -23.84 18.03 5.31
C ASN A 402 -22.81 17.22 6.11
N GLY A 403 -23.27 16.52 7.14
CA GLY A 403 -22.47 15.58 7.95
C GLY A 403 -22.31 15.99 9.40
N PHE A 404 -22.57 17.26 9.74
CA PHE A 404 -22.45 17.76 11.11
C PHE A 404 -23.67 17.40 11.96
N VAL A 405 -23.43 16.88 13.17
CA VAL A 405 -24.45 16.51 14.14
C VAL A 405 -24.08 17.07 15.51
N ILE A 406 -25.02 17.75 16.16
CA ILE A 406 -24.88 18.12 17.57
C ILE A 406 -25.53 17.01 18.40
N VAL A 407 -24.85 16.55 19.43
CA VAL A 407 -25.38 15.59 20.42
C VAL A 407 -25.43 16.24 21.79
N ASP A 408 -26.35 15.78 22.65
CA ASP A 408 -26.38 16.18 24.07
C ASP A 408 -25.31 15.43 24.89
N ALA A 409 -25.30 15.65 26.21
CA ALA A 409 -24.36 14.99 27.13
C ALA A 409 -24.51 13.45 27.18
N ALA A 410 -25.68 12.91 26.84
CA ALA A 410 -25.94 11.47 26.75
C ALA A 410 -25.56 10.89 25.36
N GLY A 411 -25.15 11.74 24.41
CA GLY A 411 -24.81 11.35 23.05
C GLY A 411 -26.03 11.25 22.11
N ALA A 412 -27.21 11.72 22.52
CA ALA A 412 -28.39 11.70 21.68
C ALA A 412 -28.36 12.85 20.65
N PRO A 413 -28.54 12.58 19.34
CA PRO A 413 -28.59 13.61 18.31
C PRO A 413 -29.68 14.66 18.53
N GLN A 414 -29.32 15.92 18.35
CA GLN A 414 -30.17 17.08 18.52
C GLN A 414 -30.40 17.76 17.17
N PRO A 415 -31.64 17.90 16.69
CA PRO A 415 -31.95 18.43 15.36
C PRO A 415 -31.91 19.98 15.33
N LEU A 416 -30.78 20.56 15.76
CA LEU A 416 -30.63 22.01 15.93
C LEU A 416 -30.10 22.69 14.66
N ILE A 417 -29.29 22.00 13.86
CA ILE A 417 -28.62 22.58 12.67
C ILE A 417 -29.60 22.65 11.50
N PHE A 418 -30.01 23.85 11.09
CA PHE A 418 -30.89 24.04 9.93
C PHE A 418 -30.17 24.58 8.69
N ARG A 419 -28.97 25.18 8.83
CA ARG A 419 -28.14 25.63 7.71
C ARG A 419 -26.66 25.46 8.00
N GLN A 420 -25.90 25.06 6.99
CA GLN A 420 -24.46 24.82 7.04
C GLN A 420 -23.82 25.49 5.82
N ARG A 421 -22.72 26.23 6.00
CA ARG A 421 -21.99 26.86 4.88
C ARG A 421 -20.52 27.05 5.23
N ILE A 422 -19.67 27.16 4.22
CA ILE A 422 -18.32 27.69 4.40
C ILE A 422 -18.43 29.20 4.62
N SER A 423 -17.68 29.74 5.59
CA SER A 423 -17.70 31.18 5.88
C SER A 423 -17.16 31.98 4.70
N SER A 424 -17.86 33.04 4.32
CA SER A 424 -17.39 33.98 3.29
C SER A 424 -16.20 34.83 3.74
N SER A 425 -15.96 34.90 5.05
CA SER A 425 -14.86 35.67 5.64
C SER A 425 -13.60 34.84 5.88
N ASN A 426 -13.75 33.52 6.01
CA ASN A 426 -12.65 32.59 6.21
C ASN A 426 -12.98 31.23 5.59
N SER A 427 -12.31 30.90 4.49
CA SER A 427 -12.56 29.67 3.72
C SER A 427 -12.13 28.37 4.43
N ASN A 428 -11.58 28.46 5.64
CA ASN A 428 -11.23 27.32 6.50
C ASN A 428 -12.24 27.12 7.63
N VAL A 429 -13.33 27.90 7.67
CA VAL A 429 -14.36 27.83 8.70
C VAL A 429 -15.68 27.37 8.10
N VAL A 430 -16.33 26.41 8.76
CA VAL A 430 -17.74 26.06 8.51
C VAL A 430 -18.61 26.74 9.56
N GLU A 431 -19.66 27.43 9.10
CA GLU A 431 -20.68 28.03 9.95
C GLU A 431 -21.93 27.14 9.99
N LEU A 432 -22.29 26.67 11.18
CA LEU A 432 -23.50 25.91 11.45
C LEU A 432 -24.51 26.84 12.14
N LEU A 433 -25.59 27.17 11.45
CA LEU A 433 -26.68 27.93 12.04
C LEU A 433 -27.60 26.97 12.78
N ILE A 434 -27.81 27.27 14.06
CA ILE A 434 -28.63 26.46 14.96
C ILE A 434 -29.90 27.19 15.37
N GLN A 435 -30.97 26.43 15.60
CA GLN A 435 -32.19 26.91 16.23
C GLN A 435 -32.18 26.58 17.71
N GLY A 436 -32.72 27.47 18.54
CA GLY A 436 -32.85 27.25 19.98
C GLY A 436 -31.53 27.36 20.73
N LYS A 437 -31.54 26.93 22.00
CA LYS A 437 -30.38 26.94 22.88
C LYS A 437 -29.66 25.59 22.80
N LEU A 438 -28.33 25.61 22.80
CA LEU A 438 -27.55 24.37 22.95
C LEU A 438 -27.83 23.71 24.31
N PRO A 439 -28.07 22.38 24.34
CA PRO A 439 -28.09 21.64 25.59
C PRO A 439 -26.77 21.79 26.36
N GLU A 440 -26.84 21.71 27.68
CA GLU A 440 -25.65 21.69 28.51
C GLU A 440 -24.78 20.46 28.16
N GLY A 441 -23.47 20.69 28.00
CA GLY A 441 -22.53 19.63 27.62
C GLY A 441 -22.66 19.15 26.18
N ALA A 442 -23.37 19.87 25.31
CA ALA A 442 -23.50 19.51 23.90
C ALA A 442 -22.15 19.43 23.18
N LYS A 443 -22.03 18.45 22.28
CA LYS A 443 -20.81 18.18 21.50
C LYS A 443 -21.13 18.09 20.03
N LEU A 444 -20.14 18.42 19.20
CA LEU A 444 -20.21 18.34 17.75
C LEU A 444 -19.54 17.08 17.22
N HIS A 445 -20.17 16.44 16.25
CA HIS A 445 -19.62 15.37 15.44
C HIS A 445 -19.71 15.73 13.96
N TYR A 446 -18.84 15.12 13.16
CA TYR A 446 -18.97 15.08 11.70
C TYR A 446 -18.90 13.61 11.26
N GLY A 447 -19.92 13.15 10.53
CA GLY A 447 -20.01 11.75 10.10
C GLY A 447 -20.47 10.77 11.19
N LEU A 448 -21.34 11.20 12.11
CA LEU A 448 -21.91 10.31 13.14
C LEU A 448 -22.82 9.24 12.49
N GLY A 449 -22.63 7.97 12.87
CA GLY A 449 -23.36 6.84 12.31
C GLY A 449 -22.48 5.92 11.46
N ARG A 450 -23.08 4.84 10.92
CA ARG A 450 -22.40 3.90 10.01
C ARG A 450 -22.42 4.35 8.56
N ASP A 451 -23.53 4.92 8.10
CA ASP A 451 -23.72 5.36 6.71
C ASP A 451 -24.12 6.84 6.65
N PRO A 452 -23.27 7.76 7.14
CA PRO A 452 -23.56 9.18 7.11
C PRO A 452 -23.37 9.75 5.70
N TYR A 453 -24.20 10.72 5.31
CA TYR A 453 -23.91 11.54 4.13
C TYR A 453 -22.99 12.70 4.52
N VAL A 454 -21.78 12.71 3.95
CA VAL A 454 -20.70 13.66 4.23
C VAL A 454 -20.05 14.11 2.92
N ASN A 455 -19.64 15.37 2.84
CA ASN A 455 -19.12 15.93 1.58
C ASN A 455 -18.12 17.09 1.73
N LEU A 456 -17.61 17.36 2.93
CA LEU A 456 -16.58 18.37 3.18
C LEU A 456 -15.20 17.86 2.78
N ARG A 457 -14.54 18.61 1.89
CA ARG A 457 -13.18 18.37 1.40
C ARG A 457 -12.47 19.71 1.18
N ASP A 458 -11.23 19.66 0.69
CA ASP A 458 -10.52 20.86 0.24
C ASP A 458 -10.31 20.90 -1.28
N SER A 459 -9.60 21.93 -1.77
CA SER A 459 -9.35 22.15 -3.20
C SER A 459 -8.51 21.07 -3.87
N LEU A 460 -7.79 20.24 -3.11
CA LEU A 460 -7.02 19.10 -3.62
C LEU A 460 -7.73 17.77 -3.37
N ASP A 461 -9.03 17.82 -3.07
CA ASP A 461 -9.87 16.66 -2.81
C ASP A 461 -9.44 15.84 -1.57
N MET A 462 -8.75 16.46 -0.61
CA MET A 462 -8.49 15.84 0.68
C MET A 462 -9.73 16.01 1.57
N PRO A 463 -10.36 14.92 2.04
CA PRO A 463 -11.61 14.97 2.79
C PRO A 463 -11.40 15.29 4.28
N ALA A 464 -12.40 15.92 4.91
CA ALA A 464 -12.45 15.95 6.37
C ALA A 464 -12.75 14.53 6.90
N PRO A 465 -11.99 14.02 7.88
CA PRO A 465 -12.26 12.71 8.48
C PRO A 465 -13.54 12.74 9.31
N VAL A 466 -14.13 11.57 9.56
CA VAL A 466 -15.08 11.42 10.66
C VAL A 466 -14.38 11.82 11.95
N PHE A 467 -15.04 12.65 12.74
CA PHE A 467 -14.52 13.09 14.01
C PHE A 467 -15.61 13.29 15.05
N GLY A 468 -15.19 13.20 16.30
CA GLY A 468 -15.96 13.63 17.45
C GLY A 468 -15.87 12.63 18.60
N PRO A 469 -16.25 13.06 19.81
CA PRO A 469 -16.92 14.33 20.09
C PRO A 469 -15.96 15.53 20.16
N LEU A 470 -16.33 16.66 19.55
CA LEU A 470 -15.66 17.96 19.69
C LEU A 470 -16.48 18.87 20.60
N ALA A 471 -15.85 19.46 21.63
CA ALA A 471 -16.54 20.39 22.53
C ALA A 471 -16.95 21.68 21.80
N ILE A 472 -18.13 22.21 22.13
CA ILE A 472 -18.61 23.51 21.62
C ILE A 472 -18.40 24.56 22.71
N GLU A 473 -17.47 25.47 22.48
CA GLU A 473 -17.15 26.57 23.40
C GLU A 473 -18.12 27.74 23.18
N ILE A 474 -18.61 28.36 24.26
CA ILE A 474 -19.40 29.59 24.15
C ILE A 474 -18.42 30.76 24.05
N ALA A 475 -18.39 31.44 22.90
CA ALA A 475 -17.61 32.65 22.74
C ALA A 475 -18.27 33.78 23.56
N GLN A 476 -17.46 34.47 24.38
CA GLN A 476 -17.89 35.64 25.13
C GLN A 476 -18.22 36.82 24.22
#